data_AF-A0A2G6JRU5-F1
#
_entry.id   AF-A0A2G6JRU5-F1
#
_cell.length_a   1.000
_cell.length_b   1.000
_cell.length_c   1.000
_cell.angle_alpha   90.00
_cell.angle_beta   90.00
_cell.angle_gamma   90.00
#
_symmetry.space_group_name_H-M   'P 1'
#
loop_
_entity.id
_entity.type
_entity.pdbx_description
1 polymer ?
#
loop_
_entity_poly.entity_id
_entity_poly.type
_entity_poly.pdbx_seq_one_letter_code
_entity_poly.pdbx_strand_id
1 'polypeptide(L)'
;MVLDGAMGTMVQRLGLSEADYRGDRFADWPSDLAGNNDLLSLTQPDLVAGIHRDYLDAGAELIETNTFNAQSISLADYDMSALAYEMNVASATIARTQCDEVTAQDPQRPRFVVGTLGPTNRTASISPDVNDPGARNISYEQLVEAYLEQATGLVDGGADILMVETIFDTLNAKAAVFALESLFEQRERRWPVMISGTITDASGRT
;
A
#
# COMPACT_ATOMS: atom_id res chain seq x y z
N MET A 1 -6.10 -13.96 15.40
CA MET A 1 -5.70 -13.13 14.26
C MET A 1 -5.39 -11.75 14.77
N VAL A 2 -4.13 -11.36 14.63
CA VAL A 2 -3.58 -10.05 15.02
C VAL A 2 -2.93 -9.45 13.78
N LEU A 3 -3.32 -8.22 13.45
CA LEU A 3 -2.69 -7.41 12.41
C LEU A 3 -1.40 -6.79 12.96
N ASP A 4 -0.40 -6.62 12.11
CA ASP A 4 0.85 -5.97 12.49
C ASP A 4 0.65 -4.47 12.77
N GLY A 5 1.77 -3.79 13.02
CA GLY A 5 1.78 -2.37 13.35
C GLY A 5 2.34 -1.50 12.23
N ALA A 6 2.52 -0.22 12.53
CA ALA A 6 2.90 0.78 11.55
C ALA A 6 4.32 0.57 10.97
N MET A 7 4.40 0.13 9.71
CA MET A 7 5.62 0.10 8.88
C MET A 7 6.38 1.43 8.91
N GLY A 8 5.69 2.55 8.68
CA GLY A 8 6.32 3.88 8.65
C GLY A 8 7.02 4.28 9.95
N THR A 9 6.51 3.84 11.11
CA THR A 9 7.15 4.10 12.41
C THR A 9 8.44 3.30 12.55
N MET A 10 8.46 2.07 12.04
CA MET A 10 9.65 1.22 12.04
C MET A 10 10.72 1.78 11.11
N VAL A 11 10.35 2.20 9.89
CA VAL A 11 11.27 2.86 8.95
C VAL A 11 11.85 4.16 9.53
N GLN A 12 11.03 5.01 10.16
CA GLN A 12 11.49 6.27 10.74
C GLN A 12 12.60 6.08 11.80
N ARG A 13 12.57 4.99 12.56
CA ARG A 13 13.59 4.69 13.58
C ARG A 13 14.97 4.38 13.00
N LEU A 14 15.04 4.00 11.73
CA LEU A 14 16.28 3.62 11.07
C LEU A 14 17.09 4.84 10.61
N GLY A 15 16.49 6.03 10.55
CA GLY A 15 17.20 7.26 10.22
C GLY A 15 17.80 7.26 8.81
N LEU A 16 17.08 6.67 7.84
CA LEU A 16 17.53 6.52 6.46
C LEU A 16 17.81 7.88 5.79
N SER A 17 18.87 7.91 5.01
CA SER A 17 19.27 9.04 4.18
C SER A 17 18.70 8.93 2.76
N GLU A 18 18.75 10.03 2.01
CA GLU A 18 18.37 10.07 0.59
C GLU A 18 19.05 8.97 -0.25
N ALA A 19 20.33 8.69 0.02
CA ALA A 19 21.08 7.65 -0.67
C ALA A 19 20.50 6.24 -0.41
N ASP A 20 19.99 6.00 0.81
CA ASP A 20 19.38 4.72 1.17
C ASP A 20 18.06 4.50 0.42
N TYR A 21 17.25 5.56 0.26
CA TYR A 21 16.00 5.49 -0.54
C TYR A 21 16.29 5.24 -2.01
N ARG A 22 17.30 5.91 -2.58
CA ARG A 22 17.71 5.75 -3.99
C ARG A 22 18.22 4.35 -4.31
N GLY A 23 19.01 3.78 -3.40
CA GLY A 23 19.82 2.59 -3.70
C GLY A 23 20.65 2.77 -4.97
N ASP A 24 21.08 1.66 -5.57
CA ASP A 24 21.88 1.71 -6.80
C ASP A 24 21.03 2.09 -8.03
N ARG A 25 19.78 1.61 -8.08
CA ARG A 25 18.91 1.73 -9.26
C ARG A 25 18.46 3.17 -9.54
N PHE A 26 18.28 3.97 -8.49
CA PHE A 26 17.74 5.33 -8.61
C PHE A 26 18.75 6.41 -8.17
N ALA A 27 20.05 6.08 -8.16
CA ALA A 27 21.12 7.00 -7.77
C ALA A 27 21.01 8.37 -8.49
N ASP A 28 20.79 8.34 -9.80
CA ASP A 28 20.69 9.54 -10.66
C ASP A 28 19.25 10.03 -10.89
N TRP A 29 18.27 9.62 -10.07
CA TRP A 29 16.88 10.06 -10.22
C TRP A 29 16.74 11.60 -10.05
N PRO A 30 15.97 12.31 -10.88
CA PRO A 30 16.03 13.77 -10.98
C PRO A 30 15.42 14.53 -9.79
N SER A 31 14.61 13.87 -8.97
CA SER A 31 13.91 14.42 -7.80
C SER A 31 14.30 13.68 -6.52
N ASP A 32 14.06 14.32 -5.37
CA ASP A 32 14.31 13.71 -4.05
C ASP A 32 13.35 12.54 -3.80
N LEU A 33 13.85 11.46 -3.21
CA LEU A 33 13.09 10.21 -2.97
C LEU A 33 12.90 9.90 -1.48
N ALA A 34 13.59 10.60 -0.59
CA ALA A 34 13.38 10.47 0.85
C ALA A 34 11.91 10.72 1.22
N GLY A 35 11.36 9.80 2.01
CA GLY A 35 9.95 9.81 2.40
C GLY A 35 9.06 8.91 1.54
N ASN A 36 9.52 8.46 0.38
CA ASN A 36 8.84 7.42 -0.39
C ASN A 36 9.13 6.04 0.23
N ASN A 37 8.47 5.71 1.34
CA ASN A 37 8.72 4.45 2.06
C ASN A 37 8.38 3.22 1.21
N ASP A 38 7.39 3.30 0.33
CA ASP A 38 6.97 2.22 -0.57
C ASP A 38 8.12 1.77 -1.49
N LEU A 39 8.96 2.72 -1.94
CA LEU A 39 10.16 2.47 -2.76
C LEU A 39 11.17 1.53 -2.08
N LEU A 40 11.22 1.51 -0.75
CA LEU A 40 12.15 0.65 0.00
C LEU A 40 11.92 -0.84 -0.28
N SER A 41 10.74 -1.24 -0.75
CA SER A 41 10.48 -2.60 -1.21
C SER A 41 11.33 -2.97 -2.45
N LEU A 42 11.80 -2.00 -3.23
CA LEU A 42 12.71 -2.20 -4.37
C LEU A 42 14.18 -1.95 -4.00
N THR A 43 14.46 -0.92 -3.20
CA THR A 43 15.83 -0.46 -2.95
C THR A 43 16.45 -1.03 -1.68
N GLN A 44 15.63 -1.42 -0.71
CA GLN A 44 16.04 -1.96 0.59
C GLN A 44 15.18 -3.18 1.00
N PRO A 45 15.07 -4.22 0.15
CA PRO A 45 14.15 -5.34 0.39
C PRO A 45 14.43 -6.09 1.70
N ASP A 46 15.70 -6.24 2.08
CA ASP A 46 16.10 -6.91 3.32
C ASP A 46 15.65 -6.14 4.57
N LEU A 47 15.65 -4.80 4.50
CA LEU A 47 15.17 -3.94 5.57
C LEU A 47 13.66 -4.12 5.77
N VAL A 48 12.90 -4.10 4.67
CA VAL A 48 11.44 -4.31 4.71
C VAL A 48 11.11 -5.72 5.22
N ALA A 49 11.85 -6.74 4.77
CA ALA A 49 11.73 -8.11 5.26
C ALA A 49 11.99 -8.19 6.77
N GLY A 50 13.02 -7.50 7.27
CA GLY A 50 13.34 -7.42 8.69
C GLY A 50 12.19 -6.83 9.53
N ILE A 51 11.54 -5.77 9.05
CA ILE A 51 10.39 -5.17 9.74
C ILE A 51 9.20 -6.13 9.80
N HIS A 52 8.87 -6.80 8.69
CA HIS A 52 7.83 -7.82 8.71
C HIS A 52 8.19 -8.95 9.69
N ARG A 53 9.46 -9.36 9.72
CA ARG A 53 9.92 -10.40 10.63
C ARG A 53 9.77 -9.99 12.10
N ASP A 54 10.10 -8.75 12.45
CA ASP A 54 9.92 -8.24 13.81
C ASP A 54 8.45 -8.33 14.27
N TYR A 55 7.50 -8.00 13.39
CA TYR A 55 6.07 -8.13 13.71
C TYR A 55 5.60 -9.59 13.81
N LEU A 56 6.09 -10.45 12.92
CA LEU A 56 5.80 -11.89 12.96
C LEU A 56 6.33 -12.53 14.25
N ASP A 57 7.54 -12.18 14.66
CA ASP A 57 8.17 -12.66 15.90
C ASP A 57 7.46 -12.10 17.15
N ALA A 58 6.86 -10.91 17.04
CA ALA A 58 5.98 -10.33 18.06
C ALA A 58 4.57 -10.99 18.11
N GLY A 59 4.25 -11.88 17.17
CA GLY A 59 3.04 -12.69 17.16
C GLY A 59 1.93 -12.23 16.22
N ALA A 60 2.21 -11.30 15.29
CA ALA A 60 1.28 -10.95 14.22
C ALA A 60 0.99 -12.17 13.32
N GLU A 61 -0.25 -12.25 12.83
CA GLU A 61 -0.75 -13.31 11.95
C GLU A 61 -1.20 -12.76 10.58
N LEU A 62 -1.40 -11.45 10.50
CA LEU A 62 -1.68 -10.70 9.28
C LEU A 62 -0.57 -9.66 9.13
N ILE A 63 0.13 -9.67 8.00
CA ILE A 63 1.21 -8.73 7.69
C ILE A 63 0.78 -7.83 6.55
N GLU A 64 0.74 -6.53 6.82
CA GLU A 64 0.47 -5.50 5.81
C GLU A 64 1.65 -5.36 4.85
N THR A 65 1.36 -5.19 3.56
CA THR A 65 2.38 -4.81 2.57
C THR A 65 2.83 -3.37 2.76
N ASN A 66 4.08 -3.07 2.39
CA ASN A 66 4.62 -1.72 2.35
C ASN A 66 4.18 -0.99 1.06
N THR A 67 2.86 -0.75 0.94
CA THR A 67 2.20 -0.28 -0.30
C THR A 67 1.16 0.82 -0.08
N PHE A 68 1.25 1.55 1.05
CA PHE A 68 0.31 2.60 1.39
C PHE A 68 0.16 3.66 0.29
N ASN A 69 1.25 4.08 -0.36
CA ASN A 69 1.26 5.05 -1.45
C ASN A 69 1.74 4.46 -2.79
N ALA A 70 1.84 3.14 -2.93
CA ALA A 70 2.30 2.46 -4.15
C ALA A 70 1.28 2.50 -5.30
N GLN A 71 0.69 3.66 -5.58
CA GLN A 71 -0.27 3.89 -6.66
C GLN A 71 0.32 4.92 -7.62
N SER A 72 0.01 4.81 -8.91
CA SER A 72 0.51 5.73 -9.93
C SER A 72 0.18 7.21 -9.64
N ILE A 73 -0.93 7.49 -8.94
CA ILE A 73 -1.33 8.83 -8.49
C ILE A 73 -0.37 9.39 -7.43
N SER A 74 -0.11 8.66 -6.34
CA SER A 74 0.76 9.12 -5.27
C SER A 74 2.24 9.14 -5.70
N LEU A 75 2.65 8.14 -6.50
CA LEU A 75 4.02 8.07 -7.04
C LEU A 75 4.32 9.17 -8.06
N ALA A 76 3.31 9.87 -8.58
CA ALA A 76 3.52 11.02 -9.45
C ALA A 76 4.27 12.16 -8.76
N ASP A 77 4.15 12.29 -7.43
CA ASP A 77 4.91 13.30 -6.65
C ASP A 77 6.43 13.05 -6.69
N TYR A 78 6.84 11.82 -7.04
CA TYR A 78 8.24 11.39 -7.18
C TYR A 78 8.63 11.09 -8.64
N ASP A 79 7.79 11.42 -9.62
CA ASP A 79 7.92 11.04 -11.04
C ASP A 79 7.97 9.51 -11.30
N MET A 80 7.48 8.71 -10.35
CA MET A 80 7.63 7.24 -10.32
C MET A 80 6.35 6.47 -10.68
N SER A 81 5.34 7.11 -11.27
CA SER A 81 4.04 6.48 -11.56
C SER A 81 4.14 5.13 -12.28
N ALA A 82 5.09 4.98 -13.20
CA ALA A 82 5.31 3.75 -13.96
C ALA A 82 5.83 2.56 -13.13
N LEU A 83 6.26 2.80 -11.88
CA LEU A 83 6.75 1.77 -10.96
C LEU A 83 5.65 1.21 -10.05
N ALA A 84 4.42 1.73 -10.13
CA ALA A 84 3.33 1.33 -9.23
C ALA A 84 3.12 -0.19 -9.21
N TYR A 85 2.92 -0.83 -10.36
CA TYR A 85 2.77 -2.28 -10.43
C TYR A 85 3.98 -3.02 -9.84
N GLU A 86 5.19 -2.63 -10.22
CA GLU A 86 6.43 -3.28 -9.79
C GLU A 86 6.63 -3.19 -8.27
N MET A 87 6.39 -2.01 -7.68
CA MET A 87 6.49 -1.80 -6.23
C MET A 87 5.52 -2.69 -5.45
N ASN A 88 4.27 -2.83 -5.93
CA ASN A 88 3.28 -3.68 -5.28
C ASN A 88 3.64 -5.16 -5.35
N VAL A 89 4.11 -5.64 -6.51
CA VAL A 89 4.58 -7.03 -6.66
C VAL A 89 5.73 -7.30 -5.71
N ALA A 90 6.75 -6.42 -5.68
CA ALA A 90 7.91 -6.58 -4.84
C ALA A 90 7.53 -6.60 -3.35
N SER A 91 6.71 -5.64 -2.91
CA SER A 91 6.30 -5.55 -1.51
C SER A 91 5.49 -6.77 -1.06
N ALA A 92 4.51 -7.20 -1.86
CA ALA A 92 3.73 -8.41 -1.57
C ALA A 92 4.60 -9.67 -1.54
N THR A 93 5.59 -9.78 -2.44
CA THR A 93 6.51 -10.92 -2.49
C THR A 93 7.38 -11.00 -1.24
N ILE A 94 7.86 -9.86 -0.73
CA ILE A 94 8.66 -9.79 0.50
C ILE A 94 7.82 -10.27 1.69
N ALA A 95 6.61 -9.72 1.85
CA ALA A 95 5.68 -10.12 2.91
C ALA A 95 5.31 -11.61 2.81
N ARG A 96 5.00 -12.11 1.60
CA ARG A 96 4.69 -13.53 1.34
C ARG A 96 5.81 -14.45 1.79
N THR A 97 7.05 -14.12 1.41
CA THR A 97 8.24 -14.89 1.78
C THR A 97 8.35 -15.01 3.30
N GLN A 98 8.23 -13.89 4.02
CA GLN A 98 8.31 -13.88 5.48
C GLN A 98 7.15 -14.66 6.13
N CYS A 99 5.93 -14.50 5.64
CA CYS A 99 4.75 -15.24 6.10
C CYS A 99 4.90 -16.76 5.88
N ASP A 100 5.42 -17.19 4.74
CA ASP A 100 5.64 -18.61 4.43
C ASP A 100 6.70 -19.23 5.33
N GLU A 101 7.83 -18.55 5.53
CA GLU A 101 8.91 -19.03 6.39
C GLU A 101 8.44 -19.24 7.83
N VAL A 102 7.66 -18.30 8.37
CA VAL A 102 7.14 -18.39 9.75
C VAL A 102 5.98 -19.39 9.83
N THR A 103 5.14 -19.51 8.80
CA THR A 103 4.09 -20.54 8.73
C THR A 103 4.69 -21.95 8.67
N ALA A 104 5.79 -22.15 7.96
CA ALA A 104 6.47 -23.45 7.90
C ALA A 104 6.99 -23.91 9.28
N GLN A 105 7.30 -22.98 10.18
CA GLN A 105 7.75 -23.27 11.55
C GLN A 105 6.58 -23.66 12.47
N ASP A 106 5.39 -23.10 12.24
CA ASP A 106 4.17 -23.45 12.98
C ASP A 106 2.96 -23.50 12.03
N PRO A 107 2.76 -24.64 11.33
CA PRO A 107 1.68 -24.79 10.34
C PRO A 107 0.26 -24.73 10.93
N GLN A 108 0.11 -24.84 12.25
CA GLN A 108 -1.21 -24.73 12.91
C GLN A 108 -1.67 -23.27 13.01
N ARG A 109 -0.77 -22.32 12.78
CA ARG A 109 -1.02 -20.88 12.84
C ARG A 109 -0.52 -20.22 11.54
N PRO A 110 -1.27 -20.31 10.43
CA PRO A 110 -0.84 -19.69 9.18
C PRO A 110 -0.76 -18.16 9.31
N ARG A 111 0.25 -17.59 8.64
CA ARG A 111 0.44 -16.14 8.48
C ARG A 111 -0.07 -15.74 7.10
N PHE A 112 -0.76 -14.61 7.03
CA PHE A 112 -1.36 -14.12 5.80
C PHE A 112 -0.81 -12.76 5.43
N VAL A 113 -0.71 -12.53 4.12
CA VAL A 113 -0.33 -11.24 3.55
C VAL A 113 -1.58 -10.41 3.30
N VAL A 114 -1.60 -9.19 3.84
CA VAL A 114 -2.64 -8.19 3.61
C VAL A 114 -2.08 -7.16 2.63
N GLY A 115 -2.53 -7.23 1.38
CA GLY A 115 -2.23 -6.22 0.37
C GLY A 115 -2.98 -4.93 0.67
N THR A 116 -2.27 -3.90 1.11
CA THR A 116 -2.86 -2.62 1.53
C THR A 116 -2.96 -1.63 0.39
N LEU A 117 -4.12 -0.97 0.31
CA LEU A 117 -4.42 0.10 -0.63
C LEU A 117 -4.78 1.35 0.17
N GLY A 118 -3.86 2.32 0.19
CA GLY A 118 -4.08 3.60 0.87
C GLY A 118 -5.01 4.55 0.10
N PRO A 119 -5.33 5.71 0.68
CA PRO A 119 -6.35 6.62 0.16
C PRO A 119 -5.91 7.52 -1.00
N THR A 120 -4.67 7.40 -1.48
CA THR A 120 -3.96 8.35 -2.37
C THR A 120 -3.67 9.72 -1.70
N ASN A 121 -2.89 10.57 -2.38
CA ASN A 121 -2.69 11.98 -2.02
C ASN A 121 -3.74 12.94 -2.64
N ARG A 122 -4.80 12.43 -3.29
CA ARG A 122 -5.85 13.21 -3.95
C ARG A 122 -7.23 12.92 -3.36
N THR A 123 -8.14 13.88 -3.43
CA THR A 123 -9.53 13.74 -2.95
C THR A 123 -10.51 13.90 -4.09
N ALA A 124 -11.39 12.92 -4.30
CA ALA A 124 -12.44 13.03 -5.31
C ALA A 124 -13.70 13.73 -4.80
N SER A 125 -13.96 13.69 -3.50
CA SER A 125 -15.17 14.30 -2.92
C SER A 125 -14.98 15.77 -2.52
N ILE A 126 -13.76 16.17 -2.17
CA ILE A 126 -13.42 17.51 -1.67
C ILE A 126 -12.71 18.31 -2.76
N SER A 127 -13.11 19.58 -2.94
CA SER A 127 -12.42 20.49 -3.86
C SER A 127 -11.07 20.91 -3.29
N PRO A 128 -10.00 20.95 -4.11
CA PRO A 128 -8.70 21.49 -3.69
C PRO A 128 -8.70 23.03 -3.62
N ASP A 129 -9.71 23.71 -4.19
CA ASP A 129 -9.82 25.17 -4.19
C ASP A 129 -11.05 25.62 -3.39
N VAL A 130 -10.80 26.35 -2.30
CA VAL A 130 -11.84 26.91 -1.43
C VAL A 130 -12.75 27.91 -2.15
N ASN A 131 -12.30 28.47 -3.27
CA ASN A 131 -13.07 29.43 -4.07
C ASN A 131 -13.87 28.78 -5.20
N ASP A 132 -13.57 27.53 -5.54
CA ASP A 132 -14.29 26.75 -6.55
C ASP A 132 -14.74 25.39 -5.98
N PRO A 133 -15.97 25.29 -5.44
CA PRO A 133 -16.46 24.03 -4.86
C PRO A 133 -16.65 22.91 -5.90
N GLY A 134 -16.66 23.24 -7.20
CA GLY A 134 -16.77 22.28 -8.29
C GLY A 134 -15.44 21.70 -8.77
N ALA A 135 -14.31 22.34 -8.45
CA ALA A 135 -13.00 21.89 -8.89
C ALA A 135 -12.65 20.50 -8.33
N ARG A 136 -12.02 19.67 -9.16
CA ARG A 136 -11.48 18.35 -8.79
C ARG A 136 -10.10 18.19 -9.41
N ASN A 137 -9.16 17.62 -8.65
CA ASN A 137 -7.80 17.34 -9.13
C ASN A 137 -7.60 15.87 -9.55
N ILE A 138 -8.65 15.05 -9.43
CA ILE A 138 -8.67 13.65 -9.82
C ILE A 138 -10.09 13.25 -10.25
N SER A 139 -10.21 12.38 -11.25
CA SER A 139 -11.49 11.77 -11.66
C SER A 139 -11.70 10.40 -11.01
N TYR A 140 -12.95 9.93 -11.00
CA TYR A 140 -13.29 8.60 -10.50
C TYR A 140 -12.60 7.49 -11.33
N GLU A 141 -12.56 7.66 -12.64
CA GLU A 141 -11.94 6.73 -13.58
C GLU A 141 -10.43 6.62 -13.34
N GLN A 142 -9.75 7.75 -13.11
CA GLN A 142 -8.32 7.76 -12.79
C GLN A 142 -8.02 7.02 -11.48
N LEU A 143 -8.89 7.17 -10.46
CA LEU A 143 -8.78 6.41 -9.22
C LEU A 143 -8.97 4.91 -9.46
N VAL A 144 -10.00 4.52 -10.21
CA VAL A 144 -10.26 3.11 -10.55
C VAL A 144 -9.05 2.49 -11.26
N GLU A 145 -8.47 3.18 -12.24
CA GLU A 145 -7.28 2.71 -12.98
C GLU A 145 -6.08 2.50 -12.04
N ALA A 146 -5.78 3.49 -11.19
CA ALA A 146 -4.66 3.41 -10.25
C ALA A 146 -4.84 2.31 -9.20
N TYR A 147 -6.05 2.17 -8.63
CA TYR A 147 -6.36 1.10 -7.68
C TYR A 147 -6.33 -0.29 -8.34
N LEU A 148 -6.77 -0.41 -9.60
CA LEU A 148 -6.73 -1.67 -10.33
C LEU A 148 -5.29 -2.10 -10.60
N GLU A 149 -4.42 -1.18 -11.01
CA GLU A 149 -2.99 -1.43 -11.22
C GLU A 149 -2.31 -1.90 -9.92
N GLN A 150 -2.54 -1.19 -8.81
CA GLN A 150 -2.02 -1.57 -7.51
C GLN A 150 -2.54 -2.95 -7.08
N ALA A 151 -3.85 -3.16 -7.10
CA ALA A 151 -4.46 -4.43 -6.68
C ALA A 151 -3.96 -5.61 -7.51
N THR A 152 -3.74 -5.41 -8.81
CA THR A 152 -3.16 -6.40 -9.71
C THR A 152 -1.75 -6.77 -9.25
N GLY A 153 -0.89 -5.79 -8.95
CA GLY A 153 0.45 -6.05 -8.44
C GLY A 153 0.44 -6.79 -7.09
N LEU A 154 -0.45 -6.40 -6.17
CA LEU A 154 -0.59 -7.04 -4.86
C LEU A 154 -0.98 -8.52 -4.98
N VAL A 155 -1.97 -8.87 -5.80
CA VAL A 155 -2.39 -10.27 -5.95
C VAL A 155 -1.36 -11.10 -6.72
N ASP A 156 -0.67 -10.52 -7.70
CA ASP A 156 0.39 -11.21 -8.44
C ASP A 156 1.62 -11.46 -7.55
N GLY A 157 1.91 -10.56 -6.59
CA GLY A 157 2.95 -10.75 -5.58
C GLY A 157 2.55 -11.65 -4.41
N GLY A 158 1.32 -12.17 -4.38
CA GLY A 158 0.91 -13.20 -3.41
C GLY A 158 0.12 -12.72 -2.20
N ALA A 159 -0.56 -11.56 -2.28
CA ALA A 159 -1.49 -11.12 -1.25
C ALA A 159 -2.66 -12.13 -1.06
N ASP A 160 -2.96 -12.45 0.20
CA ASP A 160 -4.06 -13.34 0.57
C ASP A 160 -5.37 -12.57 0.77
N ILE A 161 -5.26 -11.34 1.27
CA ILE A 161 -6.36 -10.44 1.65
C ILE A 161 -6.03 -9.07 1.04
N LEU A 162 -7.05 -8.33 0.59
CA LEU A 162 -6.90 -6.94 0.17
C LEU A 162 -7.55 -6.02 1.20
N MET A 163 -6.90 -4.91 1.55
CA MET A 163 -7.41 -3.96 2.53
C MET A 163 -7.42 -2.55 1.94
N VAL A 164 -8.61 -1.96 1.82
CA VAL A 164 -8.75 -0.52 1.56
C VAL A 164 -8.71 0.19 2.91
N GLU A 165 -7.63 0.91 3.18
CA GLU A 165 -7.34 1.44 4.51
C GLU A 165 -7.25 2.96 4.56
N THR A 166 -7.25 3.48 5.80
CA THR A 166 -7.12 4.91 6.09
C THR A 166 -8.09 5.76 5.27
N ILE A 167 -9.34 5.29 5.15
CA ILE A 167 -10.35 5.92 4.31
C ILE A 167 -10.84 7.20 4.98
N PHE A 168 -10.46 8.34 4.42
CA PHE A 168 -11.01 9.65 4.76
C PHE A 168 -11.93 10.21 3.65
N ASP A 169 -11.74 9.78 2.39
CA ASP A 169 -12.64 10.11 1.28
C ASP A 169 -13.40 8.85 0.81
N THR A 170 -14.72 8.82 1.04
CA THR A 170 -15.54 7.66 0.68
C THR A 170 -15.72 7.47 -0.82
N LEU A 171 -15.51 8.51 -1.64
CA LEU A 171 -15.54 8.38 -3.10
C LEU A 171 -14.28 7.67 -3.61
N ASN A 172 -13.12 7.94 -3.00
CA ASN A 172 -11.89 7.18 -3.27
C ASN A 172 -12.08 5.70 -2.91
N ALA A 173 -12.65 5.41 -1.73
CA ALA A 173 -12.91 4.03 -1.31
C ALA A 173 -13.88 3.30 -2.25
N LYS A 174 -14.91 3.99 -2.79
CA LYS A 174 -15.80 3.41 -3.80
C LYS A 174 -15.06 3.08 -5.09
N ALA A 175 -14.15 3.95 -5.54
CA ALA A 175 -13.30 3.67 -6.69
C ALA A 175 -12.40 2.46 -6.45
N ALA A 176 -11.79 2.36 -5.26
CA ALA A 176 -11.00 1.20 -4.87
C ALA A 176 -11.83 -0.09 -4.89
N VAL A 177 -13.01 -0.10 -4.26
CA VAL A 177 -13.91 -1.26 -4.26
C VAL A 177 -14.32 -1.64 -5.68
N PHE A 178 -14.64 -0.68 -6.54
CA PHE A 178 -14.98 -0.94 -7.93
C PHE A 178 -13.81 -1.57 -8.70
N ALA A 179 -12.58 -1.09 -8.48
CA ALA A 179 -11.37 -1.67 -9.06
C ALA A 179 -11.15 -3.11 -8.58
N LEU A 180 -11.36 -3.40 -7.29
CA LEU A 180 -11.25 -4.74 -6.74
C LEU A 180 -12.29 -5.70 -7.35
N GLU A 181 -13.56 -5.29 -7.45
CA GLU A 181 -14.59 -6.11 -8.09
C GLU A 181 -14.27 -6.38 -9.57
N SER A 182 -13.77 -5.37 -10.29
CA SER A 182 -13.32 -5.53 -11.68
C SER A 182 -12.16 -6.53 -11.79
N LEU A 183 -11.19 -6.48 -10.87
CA LEU A 183 -10.10 -7.45 -10.81
C LEU A 183 -10.62 -8.87 -10.51
N PHE A 184 -11.60 -9.01 -9.61
CA PHE A 184 -12.15 -10.31 -9.25
C PHE A 184 -12.86 -10.98 -10.42
N GLU A 185 -13.61 -10.20 -11.21
CA GLU A 185 -14.20 -10.66 -12.46
C GLU A 185 -13.13 -11.09 -13.47
N GLN A 186 -12.09 -10.27 -13.67
CA GLN A 186 -10.99 -10.58 -14.61
C GLN A 186 -10.20 -11.84 -14.23
N ARG A 187 -10.05 -12.11 -12.93
CA ARG A 187 -9.26 -13.24 -12.40
C ARG A 187 -10.10 -14.47 -12.09
N GLU A 188 -11.41 -14.40 -12.29
CA GLU A 188 -12.38 -15.45 -11.92
C GLU A 188 -12.19 -15.94 -10.47
N ARG A 189 -11.74 -15.04 -9.58
CA ARG A 189 -11.39 -15.32 -8.18
C ARG A 189 -11.75 -14.13 -7.33
N ARG A 190 -12.34 -14.38 -6.16
CA ARG A 190 -12.61 -13.36 -5.15
C ARG A 190 -11.62 -13.49 -3.99
N TRP A 191 -10.94 -12.39 -3.67
CA TRP A 191 -10.15 -12.28 -2.44
C TRP A 191 -11.01 -11.71 -1.31
N PRO A 192 -10.75 -12.07 -0.04
CA PRO A 192 -11.31 -11.37 1.10
C PRO A 192 -10.92 -9.90 1.07
N VAL A 193 -11.87 -9.02 1.39
CA VAL A 193 -11.66 -7.57 1.44
C VAL A 193 -11.91 -7.04 2.84
N MET A 194 -10.96 -6.27 3.37
CA MET A 194 -11.10 -5.47 4.58
C MET A 194 -11.25 -3.99 4.21
N ILE A 195 -12.03 -3.25 4.99
CA ILE A 195 -12.26 -1.82 4.82
C ILE A 195 -12.01 -1.14 6.16
N SER A 196 -11.06 -0.21 6.21
CA SER A 196 -10.70 0.54 7.42
C SER A 196 -10.91 2.03 7.20
N GLY A 197 -11.85 2.61 7.96
CA GLY A 197 -12.19 4.03 7.91
C GLY A 197 -11.45 4.87 8.95
N THR A 198 -11.16 6.12 8.61
CA THR A 198 -10.52 7.08 9.51
C THR A 198 -11.53 8.11 9.98
N ILE A 199 -11.74 8.20 11.29
CA ILE A 199 -12.53 9.25 11.91
C ILE A 199 -11.57 10.38 12.32
N THR A 200 -11.77 11.58 11.75
CA THR A 200 -10.81 12.69 11.83
C THR A 200 -10.90 13.48 13.13
N ASP A 201 -12.05 13.44 13.81
CA ASP A 201 -12.26 14.12 15.07
C ASP A 201 -13.27 13.40 15.98
N ALA A 202 -13.47 13.93 17.19
CA ALA A 202 -14.42 13.37 18.17
C ALA A 202 -15.90 13.50 17.73
N SER A 203 -16.20 14.15 16.60
CA SER A 203 -17.57 14.24 16.08
C SER A 203 -18.06 12.95 15.44
N GLY A 204 -17.16 11.99 15.16
CA GLY A 204 -17.52 10.72 14.55
C GLY A 204 -17.72 10.79 13.04
N ARG A 205 -17.11 11.78 12.37
CA ARG A 205 -17.20 12.00 10.93
C ARG A 205 -15.87 11.69 10.24
N THR A 206 -15.98 11.25 8.99
CA THR A 206 -14.88 11.19 8.02
C THR A 206 -14.82 12.52 7.28
#